data_AF-A0A4U1CXB3-F1
#
_entry.id   AF-A0A4U1CXB3-F1
#
_cell.length_a   1.000
_cell.length_b   1.000
_cell.length_c   1.000
_cell.angle_alpha   90.00
_cell.angle_beta   90.00
_cell.angle_gamma   90.00
#
_symmetry.space_group_name_H-M   'P 1'
#
loop_
_entity.id
_entity.type
_entity.pdbx_description
1 polymer ?
#
loop_
_entity_poly.entity_id
_entity_poly.type
_entity_poly.pdbx_seq_one_letter_code
_entity_poly.pdbx_strand_id
1 'polypeptide(L)'
;MKGLYQKRAKLVGSVDRGMLWLINMHDDWIHDQYGESYIYHGIIYSSTDSFHELSTSVTGYFQDDDTQKWIEVKDGKAIFDSENINQTWKERLESFIKVTIQTGRYHRYIGNLRSSL
;
A
#
# COMPACT_ATOMS: atom_id res chain seq x y z
N MET A 1 3.15 14.57 -22.50
CA MET A 1 3.73 14.85 -21.17
C MET A 1 4.40 13.58 -20.67
N LYS A 2 5.61 13.67 -20.11
CA LYS A 2 6.32 12.53 -19.54
C LYS A 2 5.83 12.35 -18.10
N GLY A 3 5.12 11.26 -17.82
CA GLY A 3 4.60 10.98 -16.48
C GLY A 3 5.73 10.61 -15.50
N LEU A 4 5.48 10.79 -14.20
CA LEU A 4 6.37 10.41 -13.12
C LEU A 4 5.93 9.07 -12.53
N TYR A 5 6.89 8.30 -12.03
CA TYR A 5 6.62 7.08 -11.25
C TYR A 5 6.85 7.29 -9.75
N GLN A 6 7.39 8.44 -9.36
CA GLN A 6 7.62 8.79 -7.97
C GLN A 6 7.52 10.30 -7.75
N LYS A 7 7.12 10.70 -6.55
CA LYS A 7 7.20 12.11 -6.11
C LYS A 7 7.27 12.23 -4.60
N ARG A 8 7.77 13.37 -4.13
CA ARG A 8 7.64 13.81 -2.73
C ARG A 8 6.18 14.15 -2.44
N ALA A 9 5.67 13.67 -1.32
CA ALA A 9 4.29 13.88 -0.88
C ALA A 9 4.21 13.73 0.63
N LYS A 10 3.01 13.96 1.18
CA LYS A 10 2.71 13.68 2.58
C LYS A 10 1.44 12.84 2.70
N LEU A 11 1.41 11.96 3.68
CA LEU A 11 0.21 11.26 4.11
C LEU A 11 -0.34 11.94 5.37
N VAL A 12 -1.61 12.32 5.32
CA VAL A 12 -2.24 13.07 6.40
C VAL A 12 -3.61 12.52 6.73
N GLY A 13 -3.96 12.47 8.02
CA GLY A 13 -5.25 11.97 8.47
C GLY A 13 -5.37 11.94 9.99
N SER A 14 -6.45 11.33 10.48
CA SER A 14 -6.73 11.13 11.90
C SER A 14 -6.68 9.63 12.21
N VAL A 15 -6.04 9.25 13.31
CA VAL A 15 -5.90 7.83 13.72
C VAL A 15 -7.25 7.17 13.94
N ASP A 16 -8.19 7.88 14.53
CA ASP A 16 -9.54 7.39 14.85
C ASP A 16 -10.36 6.97 13.61
N ARG A 17 -9.95 7.43 12.42
CA ARG A 17 -10.64 7.13 11.16
C ARG A 17 -9.99 6.00 10.36
N GLY A 18 -8.87 5.45 10.81
CA GLY A 18 -8.19 4.32 10.15
C GLY A 18 -7.75 4.63 8.70
N MET A 19 -7.53 5.91 8.37
CA MET A 19 -7.20 6.31 7.00
C MET A 19 -6.30 7.56 6.94
N LEU A 20 -5.29 7.50 6.05
CA LEU A 20 -4.45 8.62 5.65
C LEU A 20 -4.70 8.94 4.17
N TRP A 21 -4.58 10.21 3.81
CA TRP A 21 -4.74 10.71 2.46
C TRP A 21 -3.42 11.27 1.92
N LEU A 22 -3.14 10.95 0.66
CA LEU A 22 -1.98 11.45 -0.07
C LEU A 22 -2.21 12.88 -0.53
N ILE A 23 -1.34 13.78 -0.11
CA ILE A 23 -1.39 15.21 -0.39
C ILE A 23 -0.05 15.64 -1.00
N ASN A 24 -0.07 16.62 -1.90
CA ASN A 24 1.18 17.16 -2.44
C ASN A 24 1.99 17.86 -1.35
N MET A 25 3.31 17.85 -1.47
CA MET A 25 4.20 18.39 -0.44
C MET A 25 3.88 19.85 -0.07
N HIS A 26 3.61 20.67 -1.09
CA HIS A 26 3.39 22.10 -0.97
C HIS A 26 1.92 22.50 -0.79
N ASP A 27 1.00 21.54 -0.82
CA ASP A 27 -0.42 21.83 -0.58
C ASP A 27 -0.62 21.96 0.93
N ASP A 28 -1.02 23.13 1.39
CA ASP A 28 -1.40 23.32 2.78
C ASP A 28 -2.70 22.56 3.04
N TRP A 29 -2.62 21.49 3.84
CA TRP A 29 -3.82 20.87 4.38
C TRP A 29 -4.35 21.81 5.46
N ILE A 30 -5.35 22.61 5.11
CA ILE A 30 -6.08 23.45 6.04
C ILE A 30 -7.32 22.68 6.50
N HIS A 31 -7.26 22.11 7.70
CA HIS A 31 -8.46 21.85 8.47
C HIS A 31 -8.13 22.15 9.94
N ASP A 32 -8.34 23.41 10.32
CA ASP A 32 -8.27 23.96 11.69
C ASP A 32 -9.26 23.30 12.68
N GLN A 33 -9.70 22.06 12.44
CA GLN A 33 -10.90 21.48 13.05
C GLN A 33 -10.70 20.09 13.66
N TYR A 34 -9.52 19.48 13.57
CA TYR A 34 -9.29 18.16 14.15
C TYR A 34 -8.01 18.16 15.00
N GLY A 35 -8.13 17.82 16.28
CA GLY A 35 -6.99 17.40 17.11
C GLY A 35 -6.33 16.13 16.57
N GLU A 36 -5.21 15.72 17.19
CA GLU A 36 -4.36 14.54 16.89
C GLU A 36 -4.38 14.10 15.41
N SER A 37 -4.04 15.03 14.51
CA SER A 37 -3.78 14.73 13.10
C SER A 37 -2.33 14.26 12.94
N TYR A 38 -2.11 13.17 12.21
CA TYR A 38 -0.79 12.67 11.87
C TYR A 38 -0.40 13.16 10.48
N ILE A 39 0.86 13.57 10.34
CA ILE A 39 1.46 14.00 9.08
C ILE A 39 2.75 13.21 8.90
N TYR A 40 2.79 12.35 7.89
CA TYR A 40 3.97 11.60 7.48
C TYR A 40 4.52 12.20 6.19
N HIS A 41 5.80 12.54 6.18
CA HIS A 41 6.49 13.05 5.00
C HIS A 41 7.24 11.92 4.32
N GLY A 42 7.30 11.93 2.98
CA GLY A 42 7.90 10.82 2.30
C GLY A 42 7.86 10.88 0.79
N ILE A 43 8.04 9.71 0.18
CA ILE A 43 8.02 9.52 -1.27
C ILE A 43 6.97 8.46 -1.60
N ILE A 44 6.05 8.79 -2.51
CA ILE A 44 5.14 7.82 -3.12
C ILE A 44 5.76 7.28 -4.41
N TYR A 45 5.73 5.96 -4.57
CA TYR A 45 6.20 5.23 -5.75
C TYR A 45 5.05 4.45 -6.37
N SER A 46 4.81 4.61 -7.66
CA SER A 46 3.89 3.76 -8.43
C SER A 46 4.67 2.64 -9.11
N SER A 47 4.17 1.41 -9.03
CA SER A 47 4.79 0.24 -9.66
C SER A 47 4.25 -0.05 -11.07
N THR A 48 3.10 0.51 -11.45
CA THR A 48 2.40 0.16 -12.71
C THR A 48 2.23 1.36 -13.64
N ASP A 49 1.69 2.46 -13.10
CA ASP A 49 1.19 3.56 -13.93
C ASP A 49 1.92 4.86 -13.60
N SER A 50 2.35 5.57 -14.64
CA SER A 50 2.87 6.93 -14.47
C SER A 50 1.75 7.90 -14.12
N PHE A 51 2.02 8.90 -13.29
CA PHE A 51 1.06 9.91 -12.86
C PHE A 51 1.58 11.33 -13.09
N HIS A 52 0.66 12.30 -13.06
CA HIS A 52 0.99 13.73 -13.11
C HIS A 52 1.54 14.19 -11.76
N GLU A 53 2.48 15.13 -11.76
CA GLU A 53 3.15 15.62 -10.55
C GLU A 53 2.19 16.06 -9.44
N LEU A 54 1.08 16.71 -9.80
CA LEU A 54 0.05 17.18 -8.86
C LEU A 54 -1.03 16.15 -8.51
N SER A 55 -0.96 14.93 -9.07
CA SER A 55 -1.99 13.90 -8.86
C SER A 55 -2.01 13.38 -7.42
N THR A 56 -3.12 13.47 -6.71
CA THR A 56 -3.28 12.90 -5.36
C THR A 56 -3.90 11.50 -5.39
N SER A 57 -4.65 11.16 -6.44
CA SER A 57 -5.18 9.82 -6.69
C SER A 57 -4.11 8.89 -7.28
N VAL A 58 -3.09 8.56 -6.49
CA VAL A 58 -2.00 7.64 -6.88
C VAL A 58 -2.17 6.32 -6.15
N THR A 59 -1.99 5.21 -6.87
CA THR A 59 -1.87 3.86 -6.29
C THR A 59 -0.42 3.44 -6.33
N GLY A 60 0.10 2.95 -5.21
CA GLY A 60 1.51 2.63 -5.07
C GLY A 60 1.92 2.37 -3.63
N TYR A 61 3.20 2.63 -3.34
CA TYR A 61 3.79 2.43 -2.02
C TYR A 61 4.44 3.73 -1.55
N PHE A 62 4.09 4.15 -0.35
CA PHE A 62 4.65 5.34 0.29
C PHE A 62 5.73 4.91 1.28
N GLN A 63 6.91 5.51 1.16
CA GLN A 63 7.98 5.37 2.15
C GLN A 63 8.03 6.63 3.01
N ASP A 64 7.92 6.44 4.32
CA ASP A 64 8.07 7.51 5.30
C ASP A 64 9.54 7.91 5.48
N ASP A 65 9.81 9.21 5.52
CA ASP A 65 11.17 9.75 5.62
C ASP A 65 11.80 9.46 6.99
N ASP A 66 11.01 9.53 8.07
CA ASP A 66 11.53 9.42 9.44
C ASP A 66 11.83 7.96 9.82
N THR A 67 10.87 7.07 9.57
CA THR A 67 10.94 5.66 9.97
C THR A 67 11.48 4.76 8.88
N GLN A 68 11.55 5.23 7.63
CA GLN A 68 11.90 4.45 6.44
C GLN A 68 10.95 3.28 6.16
N LYS A 69 9.82 3.20 6.88
CA LYS A 69 8.81 2.17 6.72
C LYS A 69 7.89 2.47 5.53
N TRP A 70 7.21 1.43 5.10
CA TRP A 70 6.41 1.41 3.89
C TRP A 70 4.94 1.19 4.20
N ILE A 71 4.07 1.88 3.48
CA ILE A 71 2.62 1.64 3.50
C ILE A 71 2.07 1.59 2.09
N GLU A 72 1.07 0.73 1.87
CA GLU A 72 0.35 0.67 0.59
C GLU A 72 -0.64 1.82 0.49
N VAL A 73 -0.64 2.51 -0.64
CA VAL A 73 -1.59 3.57 -0.98
C VAL A 73 -2.42 3.12 -2.17
N LYS A 74 -3.74 3.20 -2.07
CA LYS A 74 -4.69 2.88 -3.13
C LYS A 74 -5.58 4.08 -3.41
N ASP A 75 -5.56 4.58 -4.64
CA ASP A 75 -6.36 5.75 -5.04
C ASP A 75 -6.16 6.94 -4.09
N GLY A 76 -4.90 7.22 -3.72
CA GLY A 76 -4.54 8.30 -2.79
C GLY A 76 -4.88 8.04 -1.32
N LYS A 77 -5.33 6.84 -0.95
CA LYS A 77 -5.71 6.48 0.43
C LYS A 77 -4.84 5.35 0.96
N ALA A 78 -4.33 5.51 2.17
CA ALA A 78 -3.74 4.43 2.95
C ALA A 78 -4.68 4.07 4.10
N ILE A 79 -5.23 2.86 4.06
CA ILE A 79 -6.13 2.34 5.10
C ILE A 79 -5.29 1.60 6.12
N PHE A 80 -5.53 1.86 7.40
CA PHE A 80 -4.86 1.20 8.52
C PHE A 80 -5.86 0.83 9.62
N ASP A 81 -5.46 -0.10 10.48
CA ASP A 81 -6.20 -0.41 11.69
C ASP A 81 -5.96 0.68 12.74
N SER A 82 -7.02 1.40 13.13
CA SER A 82 -6.96 2.47 14.14
C SER A 82 -6.47 1.98 15.50
N GLU A 83 -6.66 0.71 15.84
CA GLU A 83 -6.18 0.12 17.10
C GLU A 83 -4.68 -0.23 17.02
N ASN A 84 -4.13 -0.43 15.82
CA ASN A 84 -2.73 -0.83 15.63
C ASN A 84 -2.11 -0.34 14.31
N ILE A 85 -1.94 0.98 14.18
CA ILE A 85 -1.35 1.60 12.99
C ILE A 85 0.03 1.02 12.63
N ASN A 86 0.84 0.68 13.64
CA ASN A 86 2.20 0.19 13.46
C ASN A 86 2.27 -1.15 12.70
N GLN A 87 1.23 -1.99 12.77
CA GLN A 87 1.18 -3.23 11.99
C GLN A 87 0.94 -2.99 10.50
N THR A 88 0.35 -1.86 10.13
CA THR A 88 0.07 -1.53 8.73
C THR A 88 1.34 -1.12 8.00
N TRP A 89 2.21 -0.38 8.68
CA TRP A 89 3.55 -0.04 8.19
C TRP A 89 4.46 -1.27 8.15
N LYS A 90 5.21 -1.44 7.06
CA LYS A 90 6.12 -2.56 6.83
C LYS A 90 7.56 -2.06 6.78
N GLU A 91 8.47 -2.81 7.39
CA GLU A 91 9.91 -2.49 7.38
C GLU A 91 10.52 -2.58 5.97
N ARG A 92 9.88 -3.33 5.07
CA ARG A 92 10.40 -3.67 3.75
C ARG A 92 9.29 -3.75 2.71
N LEU A 93 9.55 -3.25 1.50
CA LEU A 93 8.61 -3.24 0.38
C LEU A 93 8.22 -4.66 -0.06
N GLU A 94 9.14 -5.62 0.03
CA GLU A 94 8.92 -7.02 -0.33
C GLU A 94 7.79 -7.67 0.49
N SER A 95 7.46 -7.11 1.65
CA SER A 95 6.35 -7.57 2.50
C SER A 95 4.99 -7.47 1.81
N PHE A 96 4.86 -6.65 0.76
CA PHE A 96 3.64 -6.51 -0.02
C PHE A 96 3.57 -7.48 -1.22
N ILE A 97 4.69 -8.12 -1.57
CA ILE A 97 4.78 -9.00 -2.74
C ILE A 97 4.39 -10.43 -2.32
N LYS A 98 3.26 -10.92 -2.84
CA LYS A 98 2.86 -12.33 -2.67
C LYS A 98 3.22 -13.14 -3.91
N VAL A 99 4.26 -13.97 -3.80
CA VAL A 99 4.60 -14.94 -4.84
C VAL A 99 3.83 -16.23 -4.58
N THR A 100 2.85 -16.55 -5.43
CA THR A 100 2.16 -17.85 -5.39
C THR A 100 2.73 -18.75 -6.49
N ILE A 101 3.39 -19.83 -6.10
CA ILE A 101 3.86 -20.86 -7.04
C ILE A 101 2.84 -21.99 -7.03
N GLN A 102 2.10 -22.15 -8.14
CA GLN A 102 1.24 -23.32 -8.32
C GLN A 102 2.09 -24.53 -8.73
N THR A 103 2.34 -25.45 -7.80
CA THR A 103 3.02 -26.72 -8.09
C THR A 103 1.98 -27.75 -8.53
N GLY A 104 1.77 -27.87 -9.84
CA GLY A 104 0.88 -28.90 -10.40
C GLY A 104 1.46 -30.31 -10.19
N ARG A 105 0.91 -31.08 -9.24
CA ARG A 105 1.04 -32.55 -9.23
C ARG A 105 -0.29 -33.20 -8.89
N TYR A 106 -1.07 -33.52 -9.92
CA TYR A 106 -2.16 -34.49 -9.83
C TYR A 106 -1.61 -35.89 -10.10
N HIS A 107 -1.58 -36.76 -9.08
CA HIS A 107 -1.45 -38.21 -9.28
C HIS A 107 -2.81 -38.85 -9.00
N ARG A 108 -3.56 -39.15 -10.07
CA ARG A 108 -4.77 -39.97 -9.97
C ARG A 108 -4.36 -41.44 -10.09
N TYR A 109 -4.29 -42.15 -8.97
CA TYR A 109 -4.21 -43.60 -9.00
C TYR A 109 -5.58 -44.16 -9.42
N ILE A 110 -5.69 -44.60 -10.68
CA ILE A 110 -6.80 -45.46 -11.10
C ILE A 110 -6.38 -46.88 -10.73
N GLY A 111 -6.74 -47.31 -9.53
CA GLY A 111 -6.66 -48.72 -9.14
C GLY A 111 -7.72 -49.50 -9.90
N ASN A 112 -7.30 -50.27 -10.90
CA ASN A 112 -8.17 -51.19 -11.63
C ASN A 112 -8.83 -52.18 -10.65
N LEU A 113 -10.15 -52.25 -10.66
CA LEU A 113 -10.90 -53.41 -10.18
C LEU A 113 -10.35 -54.66 -10.86
N ARG A 114 -9.91 -55.64 -10.07
CA ARG A 114 -9.95 -57.04 -10.47
C ARG A 114 -10.86 -57.79 -9.51
N SER A 115 -12.00 -58.17 -10.05
CA SER A 115 -12.93 -59.16 -9.53
C SER A 115 -12.30 -60.56 -9.53
N SER A 116 -12.69 -61.35 -8.53
CA SER A 116 -12.95 -62.80 -8.58
C SER A 116 -11.81 -63.73 -9.04
N LEU A 117 -11.24 -64.52 -8.11
CA LEU A 117 -11.69 -65.87 -7.75
C LEU A 117 -10.86 -66.40 -6.57
#